data_AF-A0A8H6PIU6-F1
#
_entry.id   AF-A0A8H6PIU6-F1
#
_cell.length_a   1.000
_cell.length_b   1.000
_cell.length_c   1.000
_cell.angle_alpha   90.00
_cell.angle_beta   90.00
_cell.angle_gamma   90.00
#
_symmetry.space_group_name_H-M   'P 1'
#
loop_
_entity.id
_entity.type
_entity.pdbx_description
1 polymer ?
#
loop_
_entity_poly.entity_id
_entity_poly.type
_entity_poly.pdbx_seq_one_letter_code
_entity_poly.pdbx_strand_id
1 'polypeptide(L)'
;MHFKATAIQFAALYATAFAKDSRTFAVNHFYGQGPLTMGRMDPIISPGTASSHVHAIQGGSNFNLTMGNDVLLDSPCTSSLVEADKSNYWTPTLYFQDPTNGSFISVPMFYMNVYYFFEPTDDDIKAFPVGLRMASFNQFSGHAHGLPMILPRILQIPMDCMVLGFKTRIMLGLGLASRI
;
A
#
# COMPACT_ATOMS: atom_id res chain seq x y z
N MET A 1 11.52 -76.32 1.23
CA MET A 1 11.31 -75.15 2.12
C MET A 1 10.98 -73.96 1.23
N HIS A 2 9.93 -73.19 1.52
CA HIS A 2 9.57 -72.00 0.75
C HIS A 2 9.69 -70.75 1.63
N PHE A 3 10.67 -69.89 1.34
CA PHE A 3 10.70 -68.54 1.89
C PHE A 3 9.72 -67.66 1.11
N LYS A 4 8.70 -67.12 1.79
CA LYS A 4 7.92 -66.00 1.27
C LYS A 4 8.61 -64.70 1.67
N ALA A 5 9.24 -64.02 0.71
CA ALA A 5 9.76 -62.68 0.91
C ALA A 5 8.58 -61.69 0.89
N THR A 6 8.10 -61.27 2.05
CA THR A 6 7.05 -60.26 2.16
C THR A 6 7.64 -58.88 1.88
N ALA A 7 7.37 -58.33 0.69
CA ALA A 7 7.84 -57.00 0.32
C ALA A 7 7.14 -55.91 1.14
N ILE A 8 7.87 -55.22 2.01
CA ILE A 8 7.39 -54.05 2.74
C ILE A 8 7.40 -52.85 1.78
N GLN A 9 6.23 -52.45 1.28
CA GLN A 9 6.08 -51.23 0.51
C GLN A 9 6.10 -50.02 1.45
N PHE A 10 7.24 -49.32 1.53
CA PHE A 10 7.30 -47.98 2.08
C PHE A 10 6.65 -47.00 1.08
N ALA A 11 5.37 -46.70 1.30
CA ALA A 11 4.69 -45.61 0.61
C ALA A 11 5.27 -44.27 1.09
N ALA A 12 6.20 -43.70 0.35
CA ALA A 12 6.71 -42.36 0.61
C ALA A 12 5.61 -41.32 0.37
N LEU A 13 5.07 -40.74 1.44
CA LEU A 13 4.23 -39.54 1.33
C LEU A 13 5.11 -38.36 0.90
N TYR A 14 5.25 -38.19 -0.40
CA TYR A 14 5.62 -36.90 -0.96
C TYR A 14 4.49 -35.93 -0.69
N ALA A 15 4.69 -35.04 0.28
CA ALA A 15 3.82 -33.90 0.49
C ALA A 15 3.97 -32.95 -0.70
N THR A 16 3.16 -33.15 -1.74
CA THR A 16 3.00 -32.17 -2.81
C THR A 16 2.46 -30.90 -2.19
N ALA A 17 3.30 -29.86 -2.11
CA ALA A 17 2.83 -28.53 -1.79
C ALA A 17 1.75 -28.18 -2.83
N PHE A 18 0.51 -27.99 -2.37
CA PHE A 18 -0.57 -27.57 -3.26
C PHE A 18 -0.26 -26.16 -3.73
N ALA A 19 -0.10 -26.00 -5.05
CA ALA A 19 0.12 -24.69 -5.63
C ALA A 19 -1.05 -23.77 -5.26
N LYS A 20 -0.78 -22.50 -4.93
CA LYS A 20 -1.84 -21.54 -4.60
C LYS A 20 -2.67 -21.25 -5.86
N ASP A 21 -3.79 -21.94 -6.01
CA ASP A 21 -4.67 -21.90 -7.19
C ASP A 21 -5.40 -20.56 -7.42
N SER A 22 -5.46 -19.74 -6.38
CA SER A 22 -6.35 -18.58 -6.29
C SER A 22 -5.62 -17.34 -5.78
N ARG A 23 -5.99 -16.18 -6.32
CA ARG A 23 -5.41 -14.88 -5.94
C ARG A 23 -5.84 -14.52 -4.52
N THR A 24 -4.86 -14.27 -3.66
CA THR A 24 -5.08 -13.84 -2.27
C THR A 24 -4.84 -12.34 -2.10
N PHE A 25 -5.24 -11.78 -0.96
CA PHE A 25 -4.93 -10.40 -0.63
C PHE A 25 -4.67 -10.20 0.87
N ALA A 26 -3.89 -9.17 1.19
CA ALA A 26 -3.72 -8.65 2.55
C ALA A 26 -4.11 -7.17 2.58
N VAL A 27 -4.49 -6.65 3.75
CA VAL A 27 -4.86 -5.23 3.93
C VAL A 27 -4.10 -4.64 5.11
N ASN A 28 -3.34 -3.58 4.86
CA ASN A 28 -2.89 -2.68 5.92
C ASN A 28 -3.94 -1.56 6.08
N HIS A 29 -4.47 -1.43 7.29
CA HIS A 29 -5.50 -0.47 7.68
C HIS A 29 -4.88 0.73 8.39
N PHE A 30 -5.40 1.93 8.08
CA PHE A 30 -5.04 3.18 8.74
C PHE A 30 -6.31 3.78 9.36
N TYR A 31 -6.50 3.51 10.64
CA TYR A 31 -7.64 4.00 11.42
C TYR A 31 -7.24 5.18 12.30
N GLY A 32 -7.96 6.29 12.16
CA GLY A 32 -7.73 7.54 12.89
C GLY A 32 -8.78 8.56 12.49
N GLN A 33 -8.71 9.78 13.02
CA GLN A 33 -9.64 10.88 12.65
C GLN A 33 -9.15 11.69 11.43
N GLY A 34 -8.31 11.10 10.59
CA GLY A 34 -7.70 11.77 9.44
C GLY A 34 -6.31 11.22 9.09
N PRO A 35 -5.56 11.94 8.23
CA PRO A 35 -4.17 11.64 7.93
C PRO A 35 -3.23 11.98 9.08
N LEU A 36 -2.06 11.34 9.12
CA LEU A 36 -0.93 11.69 9.98
C LEU A 36 -0.51 13.16 9.80
N THR A 37 -0.49 13.62 8.55
CA THR A 37 -0.22 15.02 8.18
C THR A 37 -0.73 15.33 6.77
N MET A 38 -0.88 16.61 6.44
CA MET A 38 -1.20 17.08 5.09
C MET A 38 -0.27 18.22 4.68
N GLY A 39 0.08 18.29 3.40
CA GLY A 39 0.86 19.41 2.88
C GLY A 39 1.34 19.18 1.45
N ARG A 40 2.00 20.19 0.88
CA ARG A 40 2.65 20.12 -0.44
C ARG A 40 4.00 19.40 -0.32
N MET A 41 3.99 18.14 0.09
CA MET A 41 5.17 17.35 0.39
C MET A 41 5.26 16.13 -0.52
N ASP A 42 6.33 15.99 -1.29
CA ASP A 42 6.61 14.79 -2.08
C ASP A 42 8.13 14.49 -2.14
N PRO A 43 8.66 13.60 -1.29
CA PRO A 43 10.07 13.23 -1.25
C PRO A 43 10.52 12.31 -2.41
N ILE A 44 9.64 12.01 -3.38
CA ILE A 44 9.95 11.22 -4.58
C ILE A 44 9.91 12.10 -5.84
N ILE A 45 8.93 13.00 -5.96
CA ILE A 45 8.72 13.83 -7.17
C ILE A 45 9.21 15.28 -7.00
N SER A 46 9.23 15.81 -5.78
CA SER A 46 9.64 17.19 -5.50
C SER A 46 10.54 17.28 -4.25
N PRO A 47 11.60 16.45 -4.14
CA PRO A 47 12.41 16.37 -2.93
C PRO A 47 12.96 17.74 -2.51
N GLY A 48 12.79 18.06 -1.23
CA GLY A 48 13.23 19.33 -0.63
C GLY A 48 12.39 20.56 -1.01
N THR A 49 11.32 20.41 -1.80
CA THR A 49 10.53 21.53 -2.33
C THR A 49 9.02 21.27 -2.27
N ALA A 50 8.21 22.32 -2.42
CA ALA A 50 6.76 22.18 -2.33
C ALA A 50 6.17 21.54 -3.61
N SER A 51 5.61 20.33 -3.49
CA SER A 51 4.98 19.58 -4.59
C SER A 51 3.86 20.38 -5.29
N SER A 52 3.48 20.01 -6.52
CA SER A 52 2.50 20.78 -7.32
C SER A 52 1.08 20.83 -6.71
N HIS A 53 0.76 19.92 -5.79
CA HIS A 53 -0.52 19.80 -5.12
C HIS A 53 -0.36 19.30 -3.68
N VAL A 54 -1.42 19.43 -2.86
CA VAL A 54 -1.44 18.96 -1.47
C VAL A 54 -1.65 17.45 -1.44
N HIS A 55 -0.87 16.76 -0.60
CA HIS A 55 -1.05 15.36 -0.25
C HIS A 55 -1.67 15.21 1.13
N ALA A 56 -2.42 14.11 1.31
CA ALA A 56 -2.75 13.52 2.60
C ALA A 56 -1.85 12.29 2.81
N ILE A 57 -1.21 12.20 3.98
CA ILE A 57 -0.15 11.23 4.28
C ILE A 57 -0.56 10.34 5.45
N GLN A 58 -0.23 9.05 5.35
CA GLN A 58 -0.23 8.09 6.46
C GLN A 58 1.11 7.35 6.54
N GLY A 59 1.34 6.62 7.63
CA GLY A 59 2.52 5.76 7.80
C GLY A 59 3.40 6.13 8.99
N GLY A 60 4.70 5.83 8.86
CA GLY A 60 5.73 6.19 9.84
C GLY A 60 5.87 7.70 10.03
N SER A 61 6.17 8.12 11.26
CA SER A 61 6.24 9.52 11.68
C SER A 61 7.45 10.31 11.14
N ASN A 62 8.49 9.66 10.60
CA ASN A 62 9.67 10.34 10.07
C ASN A 62 9.50 10.83 8.60
N PHE A 63 8.25 10.99 8.15
CA PHE A 63 7.95 11.58 6.83
C PHE A 63 8.42 13.03 6.74
N ASN A 64 9.07 13.40 5.64
CA ASN A 64 9.69 14.72 5.44
C ASN A 64 9.77 15.09 3.95
N LEU A 65 10.03 16.37 3.64
CA LEU A 65 10.28 16.87 2.28
C LEU A 65 11.50 16.22 1.60
N THR A 66 12.50 15.81 2.38
CA THR A 66 13.69 15.09 1.92
C THR A 66 13.93 13.91 2.85
N MET A 67 14.10 12.71 2.29
CA MET A 67 14.18 11.47 3.04
C MET A 67 15.24 10.54 2.47
N GLY A 68 16.03 9.92 3.36
CA GLY A 68 16.87 8.77 3.04
C GLY A 68 16.05 7.53 2.70
N ASN A 69 16.73 6.40 2.50
CA ASN A 69 16.09 5.12 2.18
C ASN A 69 15.64 4.33 3.43
N ASP A 70 16.31 4.60 4.53
CA ASP A 70 16.31 3.93 5.83
C ASP A 70 15.61 4.72 6.94
N VAL A 71 15.69 6.05 6.91
CA VAL A 71 15.14 7.06 7.87
C VAL A 71 13.74 6.76 8.45
N LEU A 72 12.90 6.00 7.74
CA LEU A 72 11.58 5.60 8.23
C LEU A 72 11.58 4.41 9.19
N LEU A 73 12.58 3.53 9.17
CA LEU A 73 12.73 2.45 10.16
C LEU A 73 12.78 3.04 11.58
N ASP A 74 13.48 4.16 11.73
CA ASP A 74 13.62 4.92 12.98
C ASP A 74 12.36 5.73 13.37
N SER A 75 11.19 5.50 12.75
CA SER A 75 9.96 6.25 13.05
C SER A 75 9.41 5.92 14.44
N PRO A 76 9.35 6.87 15.40
CA PRO A 76 8.85 6.61 16.74
C PRO A 76 7.40 6.08 16.79
N CYS A 77 6.55 6.45 15.82
CA CYS A 77 5.22 5.87 15.67
C CYS A 77 4.84 5.66 14.19
N THR A 78 3.71 5.00 13.97
CA THR A 78 3.07 4.83 12.65
C THR A 78 1.56 4.98 12.81
N SER A 79 0.85 5.41 11.76
CA SER A 79 -0.62 5.40 11.72
C SER A 79 -1.22 4.12 11.13
N SER A 80 -0.38 3.12 10.81
CA SER A 80 -0.81 1.76 10.47
C SER A 80 -1.25 0.98 11.72
N LEU A 81 -2.23 0.08 11.57
CA LEU A 81 -2.52 -0.94 12.60
C LEU A 81 -1.39 -1.98 12.78
N VAL A 82 -0.51 -2.13 11.79
CA VAL A 82 0.67 -2.98 11.88
C VAL A 82 1.79 -2.11 12.43
N GLU A 83 2.05 -2.19 13.74
CA GLU A 83 3.00 -1.29 14.43
C GLU A 83 4.43 -1.32 13.85
N ALA A 84 4.80 -2.44 13.21
CA ALA A 84 6.06 -2.62 12.50
C ALA A 84 6.10 -2.01 11.08
N ASP A 85 4.94 -1.71 10.46
CA ASP A 85 4.92 -1.03 9.16
C ASP A 85 5.11 0.48 9.34
N LYS A 86 6.35 0.94 9.11
CA LYS A 86 6.71 2.36 9.10
C LYS A 86 6.63 3.01 7.71
N SER A 87 6.13 2.31 6.69
CA SER A 87 6.01 2.83 5.32
C SER A 87 5.12 4.05 5.24
N ASN A 88 5.48 5.02 4.40
CA ASN A 88 4.62 6.16 4.10
C ASN A 88 3.86 5.98 2.81
N TYR A 89 2.57 6.28 2.89
CA TYR A 89 1.61 6.19 1.81
C TYR A 89 0.96 7.56 1.65
N TRP A 90 0.96 8.11 0.44
CA TRP A 90 0.31 9.40 0.20
C TRP A 90 -0.49 9.45 -1.10
N THR A 91 -1.58 10.22 -1.05
CA THR A 91 -2.49 10.53 -2.16
C THR A 91 -2.78 12.02 -2.19
N PRO A 92 -3.13 12.59 -3.36
CA PRO A 92 -3.64 13.97 -3.41
C PRO A 92 -4.84 14.16 -2.48
N THR A 93 -4.88 15.29 -1.79
CA THR A 93 -6.09 15.72 -1.08
C THR A 93 -7.17 16.03 -2.11
N LEU A 94 -8.37 15.46 -1.94
CA LEU A 94 -9.51 15.74 -2.79
C LEU A 94 -10.12 17.09 -2.41
N TYR A 95 -10.52 17.88 -3.41
CA TYR A 95 -11.27 19.12 -3.23
C TYR A 95 -12.59 19.03 -3.99
N PHE A 96 -13.67 19.47 -3.35
CA PHE A 96 -14.92 19.79 -4.03
C PHE A 96 -14.83 21.21 -4.58
N GLN A 97 -15.24 21.42 -5.83
CA GLN A 97 -15.35 22.76 -6.40
C GLN A 97 -16.82 23.21 -6.35
N ASP A 98 -17.06 24.36 -5.72
CA ASP A 98 -18.38 24.96 -5.60
C ASP A 98 -18.88 25.43 -6.99
N PRO A 99 -20.03 24.93 -7.49
CA PRO A 99 -20.53 25.25 -8.83
C PRO A 99 -21.09 26.68 -8.94
N THR A 100 -21.27 27.41 -7.83
CA THR A 100 -21.86 28.75 -7.79
C THR A 100 -20.81 29.86 -7.79
N ASN A 101 -19.64 29.62 -7.19
CA ASN A 101 -18.57 30.61 -7.02
C ASN A 101 -17.17 30.10 -7.41
N GLY A 102 -17.02 28.83 -7.78
CA GLY A 102 -15.77 28.24 -8.27
C GLY A 102 -14.70 27.99 -7.20
N SER A 103 -14.99 28.25 -5.92
CA SER A 103 -14.05 28.01 -4.81
C SER A 103 -13.83 26.52 -4.53
N PHE A 104 -12.73 26.19 -3.86
CA PHE A 104 -12.34 24.81 -3.55
C PHE A 104 -12.41 24.52 -2.05
N ILE A 105 -13.21 23.52 -1.67
CA ILE A 105 -13.39 23.04 -0.30
C ILE A 105 -12.68 21.70 -0.16
N SER A 106 -11.77 21.57 0.81
CA SER A 106 -11.05 20.31 1.06
C SER A 106 -12.01 19.24 1.56
N VAL A 107 -12.05 18.07 0.91
CA VAL A 107 -12.86 16.94 1.36
C VAL A 107 -12.11 16.18 2.46
N PRO A 108 -12.69 15.97 3.66
CA PRO A 108 -12.01 15.25 4.72
C PRO A 108 -11.77 13.78 4.37
N MET A 109 -10.50 13.38 4.38
CA MET A 109 -10.11 11.96 4.40
C MET A 109 -10.40 11.38 5.79
N PHE A 110 -11.16 10.29 5.85
CA PHE A 110 -11.58 9.65 7.10
C PHE A 110 -10.80 8.38 7.42
N TYR A 111 -10.50 7.54 6.41
CA TYR A 111 -9.60 6.39 6.55
C TYR A 111 -8.82 6.16 5.25
N MET A 112 -7.78 5.32 5.32
CA MET A 112 -7.12 4.79 4.14
C MET A 112 -6.81 3.31 4.36
N ASN A 113 -6.91 2.50 3.30
CA ASN A 113 -6.61 1.07 3.34
C ASN A 113 -5.68 0.70 2.19
N VAL A 114 -4.56 0.04 2.49
CA VAL A 114 -3.60 -0.48 1.51
C VAL A 114 -3.90 -1.95 1.27
N TYR A 115 -4.30 -2.32 0.05
CA TYR A 115 -4.58 -3.70 -0.34
C TYR A 115 -3.42 -4.23 -1.19
N TYR A 116 -2.81 -5.31 -0.75
CA TYR A 116 -1.80 -6.07 -1.49
C TYR A 116 -2.47 -7.28 -2.11
N PHE A 117 -2.46 -7.40 -3.44
CA PHE A 117 -3.00 -8.57 -4.15
C PHE A 117 -1.86 -9.47 -4.61
N PHE A 118 -1.86 -10.72 -4.17
CA PHE A 118 -0.85 -11.72 -4.51
C PHE A 118 -1.44 -12.71 -5.51
N GLU A 119 -0.94 -12.67 -6.75
CA GLU A 119 -1.30 -13.62 -7.79
C GLU A 119 -0.88 -15.06 -7.42
N PRO A 120 -1.58 -16.10 -7.93
CA PRO A 120 -1.21 -17.52 -7.82
C PRO A 120 0.28 -17.77 -7.97
N THR A 121 0.95 -18.17 -6.88
CA THR A 121 2.38 -18.48 -6.90
C THR A 121 2.85 -19.25 -5.67
N ASP A 122 3.91 -20.03 -5.87
CA ASP A 122 4.60 -20.82 -4.85
C ASP A 122 5.92 -20.18 -4.40
N ASP A 123 6.20 -18.96 -4.90
CA ASP A 123 7.31 -18.12 -4.46
C ASP A 123 7.19 -17.78 -2.95
N ASP A 124 8.31 -17.76 -2.23
CA ASP A 124 8.39 -17.30 -0.85
C ASP A 124 7.96 -15.83 -0.72
N ILE A 125 7.05 -15.52 0.23
CA ILE A 125 6.66 -14.14 0.52
C ILE A 125 7.76 -13.44 1.34
N LYS A 126 8.74 -12.87 0.64
CA LYS A 126 9.74 -11.95 1.21
C LYS A 126 9.11 -10.58 1.47
N ALA A 127 9.86 -9.67 2.09
CA ALA A 127 9.52 -8.26 2.20
C ALA A 127 9.96 -7.47 0.93
N PHE A 128 9.36 -6.30 0.68
CA PHE A 128 9.99 -5.33 -0.22
C PHE A 128 11.33 -4.85 0.36
N PRO A 129 12.35 -4.55 -0.45
CA PRO A 129 13.62 -4.04 0.04
C PRO A 129 13.45 -2.67 0.70
N VAL A 130 14.17 -2.46 1.81
CA VAL A 130 14.21 -1.16 2.52
C VAL A 130 14.60 -0.05 1.54
N GLY A 131 13.81 1.02 1.55
CA GLY A 131 14.03 2.17 0.68
C GLY A 131 13.34 2.08 -0.67
N LEU A 132 12.53 1.05 -0.93
CA LEU A 132 11.75 0.95 -2.17
C LEU A 132 10.84 2.19 -2.33
N ARG A 133 11.07 2.93 -3.41
CA ARG A 133 10.30 4.10 -3.83
C ARG A 133 9.36 3.68 -4.95
N MET A 134 8.05 3.89 -4.80
CA MET A 134 7.08 3.65 -5.86
C MET A 134 6.18 4.86 -6.06
N ALA A 135 6.16 5.39 -7.28
CA ALA A 135 5.20 6.39 -7.73
C ALA A 135 4.41 5.84 -8.92
N SER A 136 3.09 5.99 -8.88
CA SER A 136 2.15 5.47 -9.85
C SER A 136 1.15 6.55 -10.21
N PHE A 137 1.22 7.05 -11.44
CA PHE A 137 0.33 8.07 -11.97
C PHE A 137 -0.63 7.46 -12.98
N ASN A 138 -1.91 7.81 -12.86
CA ASN A 138 -2.82 7.76 -13.98
C ASN A 138 -3.44 9.15 -14.15
N GLN A 139 -3.36 9.69 -15.37
CA GLN A 139 -3.86 11.00 -15.76
C GLN A 139 -5.10 10.91 -16.67
N PHE A 140 -5.59 9.69 -16.94
CA PHE A 140 -6.72 9.43 -17.84
C PHE A 140 -7.96 8.94 -17.07
N SER A 141 -8.78 9.89 -16.63
CA SER A 141 -10.20 9.68 -16.30
C SER A 141 -11.02 10.96 -16.53
N GLY A 142 -10.86 11.57 -17.71
CA GLY A 142 -11.67 12.72 -18.11
C GLY A 142 -13.08 12.29 -18.56
N HIS A 143 -14.11 12.92 -17.97
CA HIS A 143 -15.52 12.87 -18.38
C HIS A 143 -16.17 11.48 -18.56
N ALA A 144 -16.73 10.95 -17.47
CA ALA A 144 -17.95 10.15 -17.50
C ALA A 144 -18.77 10.36 -16.22
N HIS A 145 -20.10 10.23 -16.28
CA HIS A 145 -20.96 10.25 -15.09
C HIS A 145 -20.81 8.93 -14.33
N GLY A 146 -20.60 8.99 -13.01
CA GLY A 146 -20.41 7.82 -12.15
C GLY A 146 -18.93 7.53 -11.86
N LEU A 147 -18.52 7.69 -10.60
CA LEU A 147 -17.14 7.74 -10.11
C LEU A 147 -16.27 6.51 -10.49
N PRO A 148 -15.11 6.75 -11.15
CA PRO A 148 -13.94 5.88 -11.08
C PRO A 148 -12.74 6.68 -10.55
N MET A 149 -12.62 6.81 -9.23
CA MET A 149 -11.58 7.62 -8.59
C MET A 149 -10.22 6.92 -8.63
N ILE A 150 -9.39 7.25 -9.63
CA ILE A 150 -8.00 6.77 -9.73
C ILE A 150 -7.06 7.89 -9.27
N LEU A 151 -6.82 7.96 -7.97
CA LEU A 151 -5.78 8.82 -7.39
C LEU A 151 -4.39 8.33 -7.81
N PRO A 152 -3.43 9.22 -8.12
CA PRO A 152 -2.04 8.84 -8.17
C PRO A 152 -1.60 8.36 -6.78
N ARG A 153 -0.76 7.33 -6.78
CA ARG A 153 -0.35 6.54 -5.63
C ARG A 153 1.15 6.68 -5.49
N ILE A 154 1.59 7.20 -4.34
CA ILE A 154 3.02 7.32 -4.07
C ILE A 154 3.29 6.73 -2.68
N LEU A 155 4.37 5.96 -2.59
CA LEU A 155 4.63 5.02 -1.51
C LEU A 155 6.14 4.82 -1.32
N GLN A 156 6.62 5.05 -0.09
CA GLN A 156 7.98 4.79 0.36
C GLN A 156 7.98 3.64 1.38
N ILE A 157 8.70 2.55 1.11
CA ILE A 157 8.59 1.30 1.89
C ILE A 157 9.92 0.91 2.58
N PRO A 158 10.04 1.06 3.91
CA PRO A 158 10.78 0.17 4.80
C PRO A 158 9.89 -1.03 5.20
N MET A 159 10.42 -2.24 5.26
CA MET A 159 9.60 -3.43 5.57
C MET A 159 10.22 -4.31 6.63
N ASP A 160 9.40 -4.66 7.62
CA ASP A 160 9.51 -5.90 8.40
C ASP A 160 8.25 -6.80 8.25
N CYS A 161 7.39 -6.55 7.24
CA CYS A 161 6.11 -7.27 7.05
C CYS A 161 5.81 -7.67 5.58
N MET A 162 6.46 -8.75 5.10
CA MET A 162 6.04 -9.64 4.00
C MET A 162 5.17 -9.07 2.84
N VAL A 163 5.80 -8.69 1.72
CA VAL A 163 5.16 -8.56 0.40
C VAL A 163 6.12 -8.95 -0.74
N LEU A 164 5.68 -9.83 -1.64
CA LEU A 164 6.44 -10.31 -2.80
C LEU A 164 6.71 -9.23 -3.83
N GLY A 165 7.96 -9.14 -4.29
CA GLY A 165 8.38 -8.21 -5.35
C GLY A 165 7.74 -8.53 -6.71
N PHE A 166 7.46 -7.48 -7.48
CA PHE A 166 7.01 -7.46 -8.89
C PHE A 166 5.70 -8.20 -9.28
N LYS A 167 5.27 -9.26 -8.59
CA LYS A 167 3.95 -9.89 -8.79
C LYS A 167 2.81 -9.26 -7.97
N THR A 168 3.11 -8.43 -6.96
CA THR A 168 2.08 -7.83 -6.10
C THR A 168 1.50 -6.54 -6.70
N ARG A 169 0.17 -6.44 -6.77
CA ARG A 169 -0.56 -5.20 -7.10
C ARG A 169 -0.99 -4.47 -5.82
N ILE A 170 -0.90 -3.13 -5.80
CA ILE A 170 -1.18 -2.30 -4.62
C ILE A 170 -2.35 -1.32 -4.85
N MET A 171 -3.37 -1.36 -3.97
CA MET A 171 -4.30 -0.27 -3.61
C MET A 171 -3.90 0.25 -2.20
N LEU A 172 -4.29 1.36 -1.53
CA LEU A 172 -5.25 2.49 -1.59
C LEU A 172 -6.61 2.21 -2.20
N GLY A 173 -7.56 1.93 -1.32
CA GLY A 173 -8.86 2.61 -1.30
C GLY A 173 -8.86 3.72 -0.23
N LEU A 174 -9.69 4.75 -0.42
CA LEU A 174 -9.77 5.95 0.43
C LEU A 174 -11.19 6.12 0.98
N GLY A 175 -11.32 6.37 2.29
CA GLY A 175 -12.58 6.73 2.93
C GLY A 175 -12.74 8.25 2.99
N LEU A 176 -13.87 8.77 2.52
CA LEU A 176 -14.20 10.20 2.52
C LEU A 176 -15.46 10.46 3.35
N ALA A 177 -15.50 11.58 4.07
CA ALA A 177 -16.68 11.97 4.85
C ALA A 177 -17.82 12.46 3.92
N SER A 178 -18.97 11.80 3.96
CA SER A 178 -20.14 12.10 3.10
C SER A 178 -20.98 13.28 3.60
N ARG A 179 -20.33 14.42 3.88
CA ARG A 179 -20.96 15.66 4.35
C ARG A 179 -20.37 16.86 3.59
N ILE A 180 -20.94 17.11 2.41
CA ILE A 180 -20.84 18.34 1.60
C ILE A 180 -22.27 18.63 1.13
#